data_AF-R7ZQA5-F1
#
_entry.id   AF-R7ZQA5-F1
#
_cell.length_a   1.000
_cell.length_b   1.000
_cell.length_c   1.000
_cell.angle_alpha   90.00
_cell.angle_beta   90.00
_cell.angle_gamma   90.00
#
_symmetry.space_group_name_H-M   'P 1'
#
loop_
_entity.id
_entity.type
_entity.pdbx_description
1 polymer ?
#
loop_
_entity_poly.entity_id
_entity_poly.type
_entity_poly.pdbx_seq_one_letter_code
_entity_poly.pdbx_strand_id
1 'polypeptide(L)'
;MFFSWISTLLSRLSKSKVKEVVNSGWEQMSNESDLLEGKLYKQIIFGPNCYHFRRRDGIPSIIEDFIFGKKVKVLDEGLIVEKWNTTDIKEIPDFDICLYNPDDDKLTKLTNVKCFDWHLSEKTDDFLYFKWFDGIQGGEVKVSIAG
;
A
#
# COMPACT_ATOMS: atom_id res chain seq x y z
N MET A 1 47.65 -28.51 -2.42
CA MET A 1 47.58 -27.06 -2.16
C MET A 1 46.71 -26.40 -3.23
N PHE A 2 45.38 -26.25 -3.05
CA PHE A 2 44.53 -25.49 -4.00
C PHE A 2 43.17 -25.11 -3.39
N PHE A 3 43.12 -24.24 -2.38
CA PHE A 3 41.85 -23.64 -1.91
C PHE A 3 42.00 -22.22 -1.30
N SER A 4 43.04 -21.45 -1.65
CA SER A 4 43.28 -20.14 -1.02
C SER A 4 42.92 -18.91 -1.88
N TRP A 5 42.53 -19.06 -3.15
CA TRP A 5 42.35 -17.90 -4.05
C TRP A 5 40.89 -17.48 -4.29
N ILE A 6 39.91 -18.32 -3.92
CA ILE A 6 38.48 -18.01 -4.14
C ILE A 6 37.94 -17.09 -3.03
N SER A 7 38.49 -17.18 -1.81
CA SER A 7 38.05 -16.37 -0.67
C SER A 7 38.30 -14.87 -0.83
N THR A 8 39.30 -14.48 -1.63
CA THR A 8 39.65 -13.07 -1.85
C THR A 8 38.75 -12.37 -2.87
N LEU A 9 38.05 -13.12 -3.72
CA LEU A 9 37.13 -12.55 -4.71
C LEU A 9 35.75 -12.25 -4.10
N LEU A 10 35.27 -13.10 -3.20
CA LEU A 10 34.02 -12.91 -2.46
C LEU A 10 34.06 -11.69 -1.52
N SER A 11 35.20 -11.44 -0.88
CA SER A 11 35.34 -10.29 0.03
C SER A 11 35.28 -8.93 -0.69
N ARG A 12 35.65 -8.88 -1.98
CA ARG A 12 35.54 -7.65 -2.80
C ARG A 12 34.15 -7.41 -3.37
N LEU A 13 33.33 -8.45 -3.56
CA LEU A 13 31.92 -8.30 -3.98
C LEU A 13 30.99 -7.92 -2.82
N SER A 14 31.42 -8.14 -1.56
CA SER A 14 30.60 -7.91 -0.35
C SER A 14 30.45 -6.45 0.08
N LYS A 15 30.89 -5.48 -0.73
CA LYS A 15 30.73 -4.04 -0.44
C LYS A 15 29.37 -3.46 -0.87
N SER A 16 28.33 -4.27 -1.05
CA SER A 16 26.99 -3.75 -0.87
C SER A 16 26.80 -3.55 0.63
N LYS A 17 26.59 -2.31 1.07
CA LYS A 17 26.15 -2.03 2.43
C LYS A 17 24.90 -2.88 2.66
N VAL A 18 25.05 -3.98 3.39
CA VAL A 18 23.91 -4.65 4.02
C VAL A 18 23.36 -3.58 4.94
N LYS A 19 22.32 -2.87 4.49
CA LYS A 19 21.52 -2.05 5.39
C LYS A 19 21.09 -3.04 6.46
N GLU A 20 21.56 -2.87 7.69
CA GLU A 20 20.95 -3.50 8.85
C GLU A 20 19.47 -3.15 8.76
N VAL A 21 18.67 -4.11 8.34
CA VAL A 21 17.23 -4.02 8.45
C VAL A 21 16.96 -4.18 9.93
N VAL A 22 16.95 -3.06 10.64
CA VAL A 22 16.32 -2.99 11.96
C VAL A 22 14.92 -3.55 11.76
N ASN A 23 14.66 -4.71 12.35
CA ASN A 23 13.40 -5.42 12.19
C ASN A 23 12.32 -4.70 13.00
N SER A 24 11.93 -3.52 12.53
CA SER A 24 10.99 -2.61 13.18
C SER A 24 9.54 -3.10 13.10
N GLY A 25 9.30 -4.15 12.30
CA GLY A 25 7.96 -4.62 11.91
C GLY A 25 7.24 -3.70 10.92
N TRP A 26 7.87 -2.57 10.53
CA TRP A 26 7.37 -1.67 9.51
C TRP A 26 7.99 -2.00 8.15
N GLU A 27 7.16 -2.12 7.13
CA GLU A 27 7.55 -2.35 5.74
C GLU A 27 7.14 -1.19 4.85
N GLN A 28 7.92 -0.92 3.81
CA GLN A 28 7.58 0.12 2.83
C GLN A 28 6.32 -0.29 2.04
N MET A 29 5.36 0.63 1.87
CA MET A 29 4.05 0.31 1.29
C MET A 29 3.98 0.43 -0.24
N SER A 30 4.88 1.19 -0.85
CA SER A 30 4.97 1.33 -2.30
C SER A 30 6.43 1.36 -2.75
N ASN A 31 6.75 0.77 -3.90
CA ASN A 31 8.08 0.91 -4.49
C ASN A 31 8.29 2.27 -5.16
N GLU A 32 7.21 3.00 -5.43
CA GLU A 32 7.19 4.29 -6.15
C GLU A 32 7.28 5.49 -5.19
N SER A 33 6.97 5.30 -3.91
CA SER A 33 7.04 6.34 -2.87
C SER A 33 7.57 5.74 -1.56
N ASP A 34 8.48 6.46 -0.90
CA ASP A 34 9.01 6.09 0.41
C ASP A 34 8.30 6.82 1.58
N LEU A 35 7.22 7.53 1.28
CA LEU A 35 6.47 8.32 2.25
C LEU A 35 5.79 7.45 3.30
N LEU A 36 5.18 6.34 2.88
CA LEU A 36 4.39 5.47 3.76
C LEU A 36 5.12 4.17 4.09
N GLU A 37 5.13 3.85 5.37
CA GLU A 37 5.43 2.52 5.87
C GLU A 37 4.23 1.95 6.62
N GLY A 38 4.08 0.64 6.58
CA GLY A 38 2.99 -0.07 7.21
C GLY A 38 3.45 -1.20 8.09
N LYS A 39 2.72 -1.42 9.17
CA LYS A 39 2.94 -2.52 10.11
C LYS A 39 1.75 -3.46 10.05
N LEU A 40 2.02 -4.75 9.90
CA LEU A 40 0.98 -5.78 9.90
C LEU A 40 0.15 -5.69 11.18
N TYR A 41 -1.15 -5.47 11.02
CA TYR A 41 -2.14 -5.42 12.09
C TYR A 41 -2.85 -6.78 12.23
N LYS A 42 -3.37 -7.30 11.12
CA LYS A 42 -4.12 -8.56 11.09
C LYS A 42 -3.93 -9.26 9.76
N GLN A 43 -3.78 -10.58 9.80
CA GLN A 43 -3.83 -11.42 8.61
C GLN A 43 -5.22 -12.04 8.48
N ILE A 44 -5.87 -11.83 7.33
CA ILE A 44 -7.15 -12.46 7.02
C ILE A 44 -6.85 -13.83 6.40
N ILE A 45 -7.47 -14.89 6.91
CA ILE A 45 -7.28 -16.25 6.37
C ILE A 45 -7.86 -16.28 4.96
N PHE A 46 -7.03 -16.65 3.97
CA PHE A 46 -7.33 -16.61 2.53
C PHE A 46 -7.71 -15.21 1.99
N GLY A 47 -7.37 -14.14 2.71
CA GLY A 47 -7.60 -12.76 2.30
C GLY A 47 -6.32 -11.92 2.32
N PRO A 48 -6.42 -10.62 2.00
CA PRO A 48 -5.30 -9.69 2.11
C PRO A 48 -4.95 -9.41 3.58
N ASN A 49 -3.76 -8.88 3.79
CA ASN A 49 -3.31 -8.39 5.09
C ASN A 49 -3.87 -6.99 5.37
N CYS A 50 -4.14 -6.74 6.65
CA CYS A 50 -4.49 -5.43 7.19
C CYS A 50 -3.26 -4.78 7.83
N TYR A 51 -3.08 -3.48 7.63
CA TYR A 51 -1.91 -2.73 8.05
C TYR A 51 -2.31 -1.45 8.79
N HIS A 52 -1.55 -1.10 9.81
CA HIS A 52 -1.46 0.29 10.25
C HIS A 52 -0.47 1.01 9.36
N PHE A 53 -0.79 2.21 8.90
CA PHE A 53 0.16 3.06 8.18
C PHE A 53 0.70 4.15 9.10
N ARG A 54 1.89 4.64 8.77
CA ARG A 54 2.42 5.91 9.26
C ARG A 54 3.28 6.56 8.19
N ARG A 55 3.53 7.85 8.35
CA ARG A 55 4.48 8.57 7.50
C ARG A 55 5.90 8.36 8.00
N ARG A 56 6.82 8.13 7.07
CA ARG A 56 8.23 7.91 7.35
C ARG A 56 8.99 9.19 7.66
N ASP A 57 8.49 10.32 7.20
CA ASP A 57 9.05 11.65 7.48
C ASP A 57 8.84 12.11 8.94
N GLY A 58 8.05 11.35 9.72
CA GLY A 58 7.80 11.63 11.13
C GLY A 58 6.73 12.69 11.38
N ILE A 59 6.05 13.16 10.33
CA ILE A 59 4.92 14.08 10.45
C ILE A 59 3.69 13.26 10.90
N PRO A 60 3.04 13.60 12.03
CA PRO A 60 1.78 12.96 12.42
C PRO A 60 0.72 13.11 11.33
N SER A 61 -0.08 12.07 11.12
CA SER A 61 -1.03 12.04 10.00
C SER A 61 -2.35 11.36 10.36
N ILE A 62 -3.43 11.86 9.75
CA ILE A 62 -4.77 11.26 9.81
C ILE A 62 -4.80 9.79 9.37
N ILE A 63 -3.83 9.32 8.58
CA ILE A 63 -3.78 7.92 8.17
C ILE A 63 -3.47 7.00 9.35
N GLU A 64 -2.83 7.48 10.42
CA GLU A 64 -2.46 6.61 11.55
C GLU A 64 -3.69 6.09 12.32
N ASP A 65 -4.83 6.76 12.18
CA ASP A 65 -6.10 6.42 12.85
C ASP A 65 -6.87 5.27 12.18
N PHE A 66 -6.44 4.83 10.99
CA PHE A 66 -7.17 3.85 10.19
C PHE A 66 -6.36 2.58 9.90
N ILE A 67 -7.07 1.56 9.43
CA ILE A 67 -6.50 0.29 8.99
C ILE A 67 -6.59 0.22 7.47
N PHE A 68 -5.52 -0.22 6.82
CA PHE A 68 -5.42 -0.25 5.37
C PHE A 68 -5.09 -1.63 4.80
N GLY A 69 -5.39 -1.83 3.52
CA GLY A 69 -4.87 -2.93 2.72
C GLY A 69 -3.42 -2.66 2.30
N LYS A 70 -2.80 -3.63 1.62
CA LYS A 70 -1.40 -3.50 1.21
C LYS A 70 -1.22 -2.56 0.01
N LYS A 71 -2.24 -2.40 -0.82
CA LYS A 71 -2.10 -1.74 -2.13
C LYS A 71 -2.04 -0.23 -1.94
N VAL A 72 -0.94 0.37 -2.41
CA VAL A 72 -0.77 1.82 -2.51
C VAL A 72 -0.37 2.15 -3.95
N LYS A 73 -1.08 3.09 -4.59
CA LYS A 73 -0.71 3.62 -5.93
C LYS A 73 -0.36 5.09 -5.80
N VAL A 74 0.74 5.49 -6.43
CA VAL A 74 1.21 6.88 -6.43
C VAL A 74 0.62 7.61 -7.63
N LEU A 75 0.02 8.76 -7.40
CA LEU A 75 -0.47 9.69 -8.40
C LEU A 75 0.11 11.09 -8.13
N ASP A 76 0.00 11.99 -9.09
CA ASP A 76 0.42 13.39 -8.91
C ASP A 76 -0.38 14.10 -7.82
N GLU A 77 -1.65 13.71 -7.64
CA GLU A 77 -2.57 14.30 -6.66
C GLU A 77 -2.44 13.70 -5.25
N GLY A 78 -1.64 12.65 -5.08
CA GLY A 78 -1.43 11.97 -3.82
C GLY A 78 -1.37 10.44 -3.94
N LEU A 79 -1.78 9.75 -2.88
CA LEU A 79 -1.69 8.30 -2.77
C LEU A 79 -3.08 7.66 -2.75
N ILE A 80 -3.32 6.70 -3.64
CA ILE A 80 -4.52 5.85 -3.56
C ILE A 80 -4.25 4.73 -2.57
N VAL A 81 -5.12 4.59 -1.58
CA VAL A 81 -5.02 3.60 -0.50
C VAL A 81 -6.34 2.86 -0.28
N GLU A 82 -6.25 1.62 0.19
CA GLU A 82 -7.38 0.76 0.54
C GLU A 82 -7.70 0.93 2.04
N LYS A 83 -8.67 1.74 2.43
CA LYS A 83 -9.05 1.93 3.85
C LYS A 83 -10.12 0.92 4.24
N TRP A 84 -9.80 -0.02 5.13
CA TRP A 84 -10.76 -1.01 5.64
C TRP A 84 -11.86 -0.33 6.46
N ASN A 85 -13.12 -0.65 6.13
CA ASN A 85 -14.26 -0.19 6.92
C ASN A 85 -14.52 -1.09 8.13
N THR A 86 -14.09 -2.35 8.05
CA THR A 86 -14.23 -3.37 9.09
C THR A 86 -13.05 -4.34 9.04
N THR A 87 -12.76 -4.96 10.17
CA THR A 87 -11.82 -6.10 10.25
C THR A 87 -12.51 -7.38 10.72
N ASP A 88 -13.85 -7.38 10.83
CA ASP A 88 -14.63 -8.60 11.05
C ASP A 88 -14.64 -9.45 9.78
N ILE A 89 -14.23 -10.71 9.90
CA ILE A 89 -14.14 -11.65 8.78
C ILE A 89 -15.50 -11.90 8.10
N LYS A 90 -16.62 -11.69 8.83
CA LYS A 90 -17.98 -11.87 8.29
C LYS A 90 -18.42 -10.73 7.37
N GLU A 91 -17.78 -9.57 7.48
CA GLU A 91 -18.15 -8.35 6.76
C GLU A 91 -17.14 -8.02 5.65
N ILE A 92 -16.04 -8.76 5.59
CA ILE A 92 -14.98 -8.60 4.59
C ILE A 92 -15.37 -9.34 3.30
N PRO A 93 -15.02 -8.81 2.10
CA PRO A 93 -14.38 -7.52 1.87
C PRO A 93 -15.34 -6.33 2.00
N ASP A 94 -14.95 -5.33 2.78
CA ASP A 94 -15.56 -4.00 2.77
C ASP A 94 -14.48 -2.94 3.05
N PHE A 95 -14.08 -2.23 2.01
CA PHE A 95 -13.12 -1.14 2.12
C PHE A 95 -13.49 0.01 1.18
N ASP A 96 -13.00 1.18 1.55
CA ASP A 96 -13.05 2.36 0.71
C ASP A 96 -11.74 2.49 -0.05
N ILE A 97 -11.83 2.82 -1.33
CA ILE A 97 -10.70 3.38 -2.06
C ILE A 97 -10.67 4.87 -1.71
N CYS A 98 -9.55 5.32 -1.17
CA CYS A 98 -9.34 6.70 -0.74
C CYS A 98 -8.16 7.34 -1.47
N LEU A 99 -8.23 8.66 -1.67
CA LEU A 99 -7.10 9.51 -2.03
C LEU A 99 -6.56 10.17 -0.77
N TYR A 100 -5.33 9.86 -0.41
CA TYR A 100 -4.58 10.55 0.63
C TYR A 100 -3.71 11.63 0.01
N ASN A 101 -4.00 12.89 0.32
CA ASN A 101 -3.13 14.02 0.00
C ASN A 101 -2.20 14.29 1.19
N PRO A 102 -0.88 14.06 1.05
CA PRO A 102 0.07 14.24 2.14
C PRO A 102 0.40 15.69 2.46
N ASP A 103 0.18 16.64 1.54
CA ASP A 103 0.48 18.04 1.77
C ASP A 103 -0.56 18.68 2.71
N ASP A 104 -1.83 18.32 2.52
CA ASP A 104 -2.96 18.81 3.34
C ASP A 104 -3.33 17.86 4.49
N ASP A 105 -2.64 16.71 4.62
CA ASP A 105 -2.98 15.59 5.49
C ASP A 105 -4.48 15.20 5.41
N LYS A 106 -5.01 15.12 4.18
CA LYS A 106 -6.44 14.88 3.91
C LYS A 106 -6.65 13.50 3.31
N LEU A 107 -7.54 12.70 3.92
CA LEU A 107 -7.98 11.41 3.40
C LEU A 107 -9.40 11.52 2.83
N THR A 108 -9.52 11.51 1.50
CA THR A 108 -10.79 11.64 0.79
C THR A 108 -11.28 10.29 0.31
N LYS A 109 -12.50 9.89 0.69
CA LYS A 109 -13.16 8.69 0.14
C LYS A 109 -13.55 8.92 -1.31
N LEU A 110 -13.13 8.02 -2.21
CA LEU A 110 -13.49 8.06 -3.63
C LEU A 110 -14.66 7.13 -3.95
N THR A 111 -14.59 5.89 -3.48
CA THR A 111 -15.64 4.89 -3.69
C THR A 111 -15.53 3.76 -2.66
N ASN A 112 -16.57 2.93 -2.55
CA ASN A 112 -16.58 1.72 -1.75
C ASN A 112 -16.50 0.49 -2.67
N VAL A 113 -15.69 -0.50 -2.29
CA VAL A 113 -15.55 -1.76 -3.05
C VAL A 113 -15.67 -2.93 -2.09
N LYS A 114 -16.50 -3.90 -2.46
CA LYS A 114 -16.73 -5.14 -1.71
C LYS A 114 -16.11 -6.35 -2.42
N CYS A 115 -14.88 -6.19 -2.87
CA CYS A 115 -14.10 -7.22 -3.55
C CYS A 115 -12.61 -6.93 -3.39
N PHE A 116 -11.78 -7.95 -3.13
CA PHE A 116 -10.33 -7.78 -2.98
C PHE A 116 -9.59 -7.49 -4.29
N ASP A 117 -10.16 -7.90 -5.42
CA ASP A 117 -9.54 -7.74 -6.72
C ASP A 117 -10.10 -6.51 -7.43
N TRP A 118 -9.32 -5.43 -7.34
CA TRP A 118 -9.56 -4.18 -8.06
C TRP A 118 -8.25 -3.63 -8.61
N HIS A 119 -8.36 -2.86 -9.70
CA HIS A 119 -7.27 -2.09 -10.26
C HIS A 119 -7.74 -0.74 -10.80
N LEU A 120 -6.85 0.25 -10.77
CA LEU A 120 -6.99 1.49 -11.52
C LEU A 120 -6.79 1.17 -12.99
N SER A 121 -7.85 1.24 -13.80
CA SER A 121 -7.81 0.92 -15.23
C SER A 121 -7.42 2.11 -16.09
N GLU A 122 -7.83 3.31 -15.70
CA GLU A 122 -7.57 4.55 -16.44
C GLU A 122 -7.51 5.74 -15.49
N LYS A 123 -6.66 6.72 -15.82
CA LYS A 123 -6.61 8.05 -15.21
C LYS A 123 -6.75 9.09 -16.32
N THR A 124 -7.63 10.06 -16.10
CA THR A 124 -7.72 11.32 -16.85
C THR A 124 -7.50 12.47 -15.87
N ASP A 125 -7.37 13.71 -16.36
CA ASP A 125 -7.09 14.88 -15.53
C ASP A 125 -8.03 15.02 -14.31
N ASP A 126 -9.33 14.79 -14.49
CA ASP A 126 -10.32 14.98 -13.42
C ASP A 126 -10.86 13.67 -12.82
N PHE A 127 -10.53 12.52 -13.39
CA PHE A 127 -11.21 11.25 -13.07
C PHE A 127 -10.29 10.04 -12.99
N LEU A 128 -10.65 9.13 -12.10
CA LEU A 128 -10.08 7.79 -12.00
C LEU A 128 -11.16 6.75 -12.32
N TYR A 129 -10.75 5.71 -13.04
CA TYR A 129 -11.60 4.58 -13.37
C TYR A 129 -11.04 3.34 -12.69
N PHE A 130 -11.84 2.75 -11.81
CA PHE A 130 -11.52 1.51 -11.13
C PHE A 130 -12.36 0.37 -11.69
N LYS A 131 -11.71 -0.76 -11.94
CA LYS A 131 -12.36 -2.01 -12.31
C LYS A 131 -12.13 -3.04 -11.23
N TRP A 132 -13.13 -3.87 -10.97
CA TRP A 132 -13.07 -4.95 -9.98
C TRP A 132 -13.76 -6.21 -10.49
N PHE A 133 -13.37 -7.37 -9.96
CA PHE A 133 -13.93 -8.67 -10.34
C PHE A 133 -13.88 -9.65 -9.16
N ASP A 134 -15.00 -10.25 -8.78
CA ASP A 134 -15.07 -11.15 -7.60
C ASP A 134 -14.97 -12.65 -7.94
N GLY A 135 -14.71 -12.98 -9.21
CA GLY A 135 -14.74 -14.36 -9.72
C GLY A 135 -16.05 -14.73 -10.44
N ILE A 136 -17.11 -13.95 -10.25
CA ILE A 136 -18.43 -14.17 -10.85
C ILE A 136 -18.89 -12.91 -11.61
N GLN A 137 -18.77 -11.76 -10.97
CA GLN A 137 -19.20 -10.45 -11.45
C GLN A 137 -18.06 -9.47 -11.43
N GLY A 138 -18.10 -8.52 -12.36
CA GLY A 138 -17.19 -7.40 -12.38
C GLY A 138 -17.94 -6.09 -12.55
N GLY A 139 -17.27 -5.01 -12.19
CA GLY A 139 -17.81 -3.67 -12.30
C GLY A 139 -16.74 -2.65 -12.64
N GLU A 140 -17.20 -1.49 -13.07
CA GLU A 140 -16.38 -0.32 -13.30
C GLU A 140 -17.00 0.86 -12.57
N VAL A 141 -16.16 1.67 -11.94
CA VAL A 141 -16.58 2.89 -11.25
C VAL A 141 -15.66 4.04 -11.63
N LYS A 142 -16.29 5.13 -12.08
CA LYS A 142 -15.65 6.41 -12.35
C LYS A 142 -15.78 7.29 -11.10
N VAL A 143 -14.68 7.86 -10.64
CA VAL A 143 -14.65 8.80 -9.50
C VAL A 143 -14.00 10.12 -9.90
N SER A 144 -14.47 11.22 -9.32
CA SER A 144 -13.84 12.54 -9.45
C SER A 144 -12.66 12.66 -8.50
N ILE A 145 -11.56 13.25 -8.98
CA ILE A 145 -10.39 13.61 -8.16
C ILE A 145 -10.61 14.98 -7.50
N ALA A 146 -11.49 15.80 -8.07
CA ALA A 146 -11.88 17.10 -7.55
C ALA A 146 -13.02 16.98 -6.53
N GLY A 147 -12.75 17.41 -5.29
CA GLY A 147 -13.69 17.50 -4.17
C GLY A 147 -13.24 18.51 -3.11
#